data_AF-A0AAW8MCB2-F1
#
_entry.id   AF-A0AAW8MCB2-F1
#
_cell.length_a   1.000
_cell.length_b   1.000
_cell.length_c   1.000
_cell.angle_alpha   90.00
_cell.angle_beta   90.00
_cell.angle_gamma   90.00
#
_symmetry.space_group_name_H-M   'P 1'
#
loop_
_entity.id
_entity.type
_entity.pdbx_description
1 polymer ?
#
loop_
_entity_poly.entity_id
_entity_poly.type
_entity_poly.pdbx_seq_one_letter_code
_entity_poly.pdbx_strand_id
1 'polypeptide(L)' 'MTDPLDKATSRAPATLGEGCLSRYDPDALGPEDGTEFPDAVQLWEQLHPQDEPEQKR' A
#
# COMPACT_ATOMS: atom_id res chain seq x y z
N MET A 1 9.49 30.76 -4.57
CA MET A 1 8.29 30.39 -3.79
C MET A 1 7.71 29.17 -4.48
N THR A 2 7.81 27.99 -3.87
CA THR A 2 7.22 26.75 -4.40
C THR A 2 5.72 26.77 -4.14
N ASP A 3 4.94 26.35 -5.13
CA ASP A 3 3.48 26.31 -5.05
C ASP A 3 3.03 25.34 -3.91
N PRO A 4 2.13 25.74 -3.02
CA PRO A 4 1.66 24.88 -1.93
C PRO A 4 0.93 23.61 -2.40
N LEU A 5 0.36 23.60 -3.61
CA LEU A 5 -0.31 22.44 -4.20
C LEU A 5 0.70 21.41 -4.72
N ASP A 6 1.93 21.82 -4.98
CA ASP A 6 3.01 20.93 -5.42
C ASP A 6 3.31 19.85 -4.34
N LYS A 7 3.13 20.20 -3.06
CA LYS A 7 3.25 19.28 -1.92
C LYS A 7 2.03 18.41 -1.64
N ALA A 8 0.91 18.66 -2.32
CA ALA A 8 -0.39 18.05 -2.04
C ALA A 8 -0.85 17.09 -3.15
N THR A 9 0.03 16.73 -4.09
CA THR A 9 -0.28 15.74 -5.11
C THR A 9 0.44 14.43 -4.80
N SER A 10 -0.23 13.52 -4.09
CA SER A 10 0.12 12.11 -4.19
C SER A 10 -0.02 11.72 -5.66
N ARG A 11 1.12 11.51 -6.32
CA ARG A 11 1.16 11.13 -7.72
C ARG A 11 1.32 9.62 -7.78
N ALA A 12 0.43 8.97 -8.53
CA ALA A 12 0.51 7.54 -8.70
C ALA A 12 1.83 7.15 -9.39
N PRO A 13 2.44 6.01 -9.00
CA PRO A 13 3.60 5.45 -9.69
C PRO A 13 3.33 5.22 -11.17
N ALA A 14 4.40 5.12 -11.97
CA ALA A 14 4.30 4.81 -13.38
C ALA A 14 3.54 3.50 -13.61
N THR A 15 2.79 3.41 -14.72
CA THR A 15 2.11 2.17 -15.13
C THR A 15 2.68 1.62 -16.43
N LEU A 16 2.69 0.29 -16.55
CA LEU A 16 3.06 -0.48 -17.72
C LEU A 16 1.80 -1.09 -18.35
N GLY A 17 1.74 -1.14 -19.68
CA GLY A 17 0.59 -1.68 -20.43
C GLY A 17 -0.53 -0.66 -20.65
N GLU A 18 -1.46 -0.98 -21.55
CA GLU A 18 -2.49 -0.05 -22.03
C GLU A 18 -3.91 -0.51 -21.68
N GLY A 19 -4.81 0.47 -21.51
CA GLY A 19 -6.22 0.23 -21.24
C GLY A 19 -6.44 -0.61 -19.98
N CYS A 20 -7.30 -1.62 -20.07
CA CYS A 20 -7.66 -2.49 -18.94
C CYS A 20 -6.52 -3.40 -18.45
N LEU A 21 -5.40 -3.46 -19.17
CA LEU A 21 -4.23 -4.26 -18.79
C LEU A 21 -3.12 -3.42 -18.14
N SER A 22 -3.38 -2.15 -17.86
CA SER A 22 -2.40 -1.28 -17.20
C SER A 22 -2.15 -1.73 -15.76
N ARG A 23 -0.88 -1.82 -15.37
CA ARG A 23 -0.41 -2.22 -14.03
C ARG A 23 0.68 -1.28 -13.56
N TYR A 24 0.83 -1.06 -12.26
CA TYR A 24 1.97 -0.28 -11.75
C TYR A 24 3.30 -0.94 -12.11
N ASP A 25 4.29 -0.12 -12.44
CA ASP A 25 5.66 -0.53 -12.72
C ASP A 25 6.34 -0.91 -11.39
N PRO A 26 6.68 -2.20 -11.17
CA PRO A 26 7.30 -2.62 -9.92
C PRO A 26 8.66 -1.98 -9.68
N ASP A 27 9.40 -1.60 -10.74
CA ASP A 27 10.68 -0.91 -10.60
C ASP A 27 10.51 0.57 -10.18
N ALA A 28 9.31 1.13 -10.37
CA ALA A 28 8.94 2.46 -9.93
C ALA A 28 8.25 2.46 -8.56
N LEU A 29 8.00 1.30 -7.95
CA LEU A 29 7.44 1.18 -6.61
C LEU A 29 8.57 1.17 -5.57
N GLY A 30 8.59 2.19 -4.72
CA GLY A 30 9.51 2.34 -3.60
C GLY A 30 8.84 2.25 -2.22
N PRO A 31 9.63 2.36 -1.15
CA PRO A 31 9.13 2.39 0.23
C PRO A 31 8.11 3.52 0.48
N GLU A 32 8.29 4.66 -0.20
CA GLU A 32 7.44 5.85 -0.11
C GLU A 32 6.07 5.68 -0.78
N ASP A 33 5.91 4.69 -1.67
CA ASP A 33 4.62 4.36 -2.30
C ASP A 33 3.70 3.54 -1.39
N GLY A 34 4.17 3.16 -0.20
CA GLY A 34 3.32 2.63 0.87
C GLY A 34 2.99 1.15 0.74
N THR A 35 4.02 0.30 0.64
CA THR A 35 3.85 -1.17 0.79
C THR A 35 4.31 -1.68 2.14
N GLU A 36 5.11 -0.88 2.85
CA GLU A 36 5.59 -1.17 4.19
C GLU A 36 4.58 -0.60 5.17
N PHE A 37 3.61 -1.41 5.57
CA PHE A 37 2.67 -1.07 6.64
C PHE A 37 3.23 -1.64 7.96
N PRO A 38 4.22 -0.99 8.61
CA PRO A 38 4.90 -1.57 9.77
C PRO A 38 3.95 -1.90 10.91
N ASP A 39 2.88 -1.11 11.06
CA ASP A 39 1.86 -1.27 12.09
C ASP A 39 0.69 -2.15 11.67
N ALA A 40 0.65 -2.65 10.42
CA ALA A 40 -0.47 -3.48 9.95
C ALA A 40 -0.61 -4.76 10.77
N VAL A 41 0.51 -5.38 11.15
CA VAL A 41 0.51 -6.58 12.03
C VAL A 41 -0.10 -6.23 13.39
N GLN A 42 0.32 -5.10 13.99
CA GLN A 42 -0.22 -4.67 15.29
C GLN A 42 -1.71 -4.35 15.21
N LEU A 43 -2.18 -3.75 14.11
CA LEU A 43 -3.60 -3.50 13.88
C LEU A 43 -4.39 -4.80 13.71
N TRP A 44 -3.85 -5.76 12.97
CA TRP A 44 -4.46 -7.07 12.77
C TRP A 44 -4.72 -7.78 14.11
N GLU A 45 -3.72 -7.86 14.98
CA GLU A 45 -3.85 -8.47 16.32
C GLU A 45 -4.90 -7.76 17.20
N GLN A 46 -5.03 -6.44 17.08
CA GLN A 46 -6.06 -5.66 17.82
C GLN A 46 -7.48 -5.90 17.29
N LEU A 47 -7.62 -6.13 15.99
CA LEU A 47 -8.90 -6.42 15.35
C LEU A 47 -9.29 -7.90 15.52
N HIS A 48 -8.30 -8.77 15.75
CA HIS A 48 -8.45 -10.20 15.97
C HIS A 48 -7.96 -10.64 17.38
N PRO A 49 -8.45 -10.01 18.47
CA PRO A 49 -8.07 -10.41 19.80
C PRO A 49 -8.77 -11.74 20.09
N GLN A 50 -8.03 -12.83 19.89
CA GLN A 50 -8.48 -14.23 20.00
C GLN A 50 -9.23 -14.75 18.76
N ASP A 51 -8.51 -14.94 17.65
CA ASP A 51 -8.71 -16.20 16.93
C ASP A 51 -8.18 -17.31 17.87
N GLU A 52 -9.04 -17.86 18.73
CA GLU A 52 -8.79 -19.22 19.22
C GLU A 52 -8.45 -20.06 17.98
N PRO A 53 -7.40 -20.88 18.00
CA PRO A 53 -7.12 -21.74 16.87
C PRO A 53 -8.39 -22.57 16.65
N GLU A 54 -9.12 -22.30 15.58
CA GLU A 54 -10.07 -23.28 15.06
C GLU A 54 -9.19 -24.47 14.71
N GLN A 55 -9.16 -25.40 15.66
CA GLN A 55 -8.40 -26.62 15.61
C GLN A 55 -8.62 -27.21 14.22
N LYS A 56 -7.51 -27.49 13.53
CA LYS A 56 -7.41 -28.48 12.46
C LYS A 56 -8.69 -29.31 12.31
N ARG A 57 -9.48 -29.08 11.26
CA ARG A 57 -10.35 -30.11 10.70
C ARG A 57 -10.22 -30.15 9.19
#